data_AF-A0A183JVE5-F1
#
_entry.id   AF-A0A183JVE5-F1
#
_cell.length_a   1.000
_cell.length_b   1.000
_cell.length_c   1.000
_cell.angle_alpha   90.00
_cell.angle_beta   90.00
_cell.angle_gamma   90.00
#
_symmetry.space_group_name_H-M   'P 1'
#
loop_
_entity.id
_entity.type
_entity.pdbx_description
1 polymer ?
#
loop_
_entity_poly.entity_id
_entity_poly.type
_entity_poly.pdbx_seq_one_letter_code
_entity_poly.pdbx_strand_id
1 'polypeptide(L)'
;MCENFGDITLQSVPRNVFNRVLLNQTKDSVDVQLRDQQVGFRKDRSYTDQIATLRIVVEQPIKWNSSLHINFVDYEKAFDSVDVRTLWNLLPQYGVPEKIPNI
;
A
#
# COMPACT_ATOMS: atom_id res chain seq x y z
N MET A 1 22.37 13.29 -15.53
CA MET A 1 22.35 12.09 -14.67
C MET A 1 20.94 11.55 -14.70
N CYS A 2 20.76 10.27 -15.04
CA CYS A 2 19.43 9.64 -15.04
C CYS A 2 19.10 9.20 -13.62
N GLU A 3 18.30 9.99 -12.89
CA GLU A 3 17.95 9.73 -11.48
C GLU A 3 16.70 8.85 -11.29
N ASN A 4 16.08 8.39 -12.39
CA ASN A 4 14.80 7.66 -12.37
C ASN A 4 14.92 6.20 -12.81
N PHE A 5 15.81 5.42 -12.19
CA PHE A 5 15.75 3.95 -12.31
C PHE A 5 14.96 3.41 -11.12
N GLY A 6 13.71 3.01 -11.36
CA GLY A 6 12.99 2.13 -10.43
C GLY A 6 13.70 0.78 -10.44
N ASP A 7 14.43 0.48 -9.38
CA ASP A 7 15.21 -0.76 -9.30
C ASP A 7 14.26 -1.95 -9.11
N ILE A 8 14.12 -2.78 -10.15
CA ILE A 8 13.31 -4.00 -10.09
C ILE A 8 14.25 -5.16 -9.76
N THR A 9 14.21 -5.61 -8.50
CA THR A 9 14.97 -6.79 -8.09
C THR A 9 14.25 -8.08 -8.50
N LEU A 10 14.85 -8.87 -9.38
CA LEU A 10 14.36 -10.21 -9.70
C LEU A 10 14.67 -11.19 -8.57
N GLN A 11 13.64 -11.79 -7.99
CA GLN A 11 13.78 -12.77 -6.93
C GLN A 11 13.94 -14.19 -7.49
N SER A 12 14.70 -15.03 -6.77
CA SER A 12 14.80 -16.46 -7.08
C SER A 12 13.44 -17.16 -6.93
N VAL A 13 13.24 -18.24 -7.70
CA VAL A 13 11.99 -19.03 -7.64
C VAL A 13 11.66 -19.50 -6.21
N PRO A 14 12.60 -20.05 -5.41
CA PRO A 14 12.31 -20.44 -4.03
C PRO A 14 11.87 -19.26 -3.15
N ARG A 15 12.50 -18.09 -3.32
CA ARG A 15 12.15 -16.87 -2.57
C ARG A 15 10.75 -16.37 -2.91
N ASN A 16 10.37 -16.42 -4.20
CA ASN A 16 9.02 -16.07 -4.64
C ASN A 16 7.96 -17.00 -4.05
N VAL A 17 8.22 -18.31 -4.04
CA VAL A 17 7.31 -19.30 -3.44
C VAL A 17 7.14 -19.02 -1.95
N PHE A 18 8.24 -18.81 -1.22
CA PHE A 18 8.22 -18.48 0.19
C PHE A 18 7.42 -17.20 0.49
N ASN A 19 7.70 -16.11 -0.24
CA ASN A 19 6.98 -14.85 -0.09
C ASN A 19 5.48 -15.00 -0.35
N ARG A 20 5.08 -15.87 -1.28
CA ARG A 20 3.67 -16.15 -1.56
C ARG A 20 2.99 -16.92 -0.44
N VAL A 21 3.69 -17.84 0.21
CA VAL A 21 3.18 -18.52 1.42
C VAL A 21 2.96 -17.51 2.53
N LEU A 22 3.96 -16.68 2.82
CA LEU A 22 3.89 -15.62 3.83
C LEU A 22 2.71 -14.66 3.55
N LEU A 23 2.61 -14.16 2.32
CA LEU A 23 1.51 -13.27 1.92
C LEU A 23 0.14 -13.92 2.13
N ASN A 24 -0.02 -15.19 1.75
CA ASN A 24 -1.31 -15.87 1.91
C ASN A 24 -1.71 -16.08 3.37
N GLN A 25 -0.74 -16.18 4.28
CA GLN A 25 -0.99 -16.34 5.72
C GLN A 25 -1.36 -15.03 6.41
N THR A 26 -0.87 -13.89 5.91
CA THR A 26 -1.03 -12.59 6.57
C THR A 26 -2.05 -11.68 5.90
N LYS A 27 -2.31 -11.85 4.59
CA LYS A 27 -3.13 -10.91 3.82
C LYS A 27 -4.52 -10.71 4.42
N ASP A 28 -5.21 -11.78 4.84
CA ASP A 28 -6.62 -11.67 5.25
C ASP A 28 -6.74 -10.95 6.61
N SER A 29 -5.80 -11.19 7.53
CA SER A 29 -5.78 -10.49 8.84
C SER A 29 -5.45 -9.01 8.68
N VAL A 30 -4.47 -8.69 7.81
CA VAL A 30 -4.08 -7.30 7.54
C VAL A 30 -5.18 -6.56 6.78
N ASP A 31 -5.80 -7.19 5.78
CA ASP A 31 -6.82 -6.58 4.92
C ASP A 31 -8.04 -6.09 5.72
N VAL A 32 -8.47 -6.85 6.72
CA VAL A 32 -9.59 -6.47 7.61
C VAL A 32 -9.29 -5.19 8.40
N GLN A 33 -8.02 -4.92 8.71
CA GLN A 33 -7.62 -3.75 9.49
C GLN A 33 -7.27 -2.53 8.64
N LEU A 34 -7.01 -2.71 7.34
CA LEU A 34 -6.70 -1.61 6.45
C LEU A 34 -7.95 -0.76 6.17
N ARG A 35 -7.75 0.56 6.23
CA ARG A 35 -8.78 1.55 5.87
C ARG A 35 -9.36 1.27 4.49
N ASP A 36 -10.66 1.50 4.33
CA ASP A 36 -11.34 1.24 3.05
C ASP A 36 -10.85 2.14 1.91
N GLN A 37 -10.38 3.33 2.25
CA GLN A 37 -9.77 4.28 1.34
C GLN A 37 -8.40 3.80 0.85
N GLN A 38 -7.76 2.79 1.46
CA GLN A 38 -6.56 2.20 0.90
C GLN A 38 -6.96 1.15 -0.12
N VAL A 39 -6.77 1.42 -1.42
CA VAL A 39 -7.11 0.48 -2.51
C VAL A 39 -5.88 -0.18 -3.14
N GLY A 40 -4.71 0.43 -2.99
CA GLY A 40 -3.46 -0.10 -3.53
C GLY A 40 -3.08 -1.44 -2.89
N PHE A 41 -2.61 -2.37 -3.72
CA PHE A 41 -2.17 -3.72 -3.31
C PHE A 41 -3.24 -4.57 -2.60
N ARG A 42 -4.54 -4.22 -2.73
CA ARG A 42 -5.65 -4.99 -2.19
C ARG A 42 -6.39 -5.73 -3.29
N LYS A 43 -6.83 -6.95 -2.98
CA LYS A 43 -7.61 -7.76 -3.91
C LYS A 43 -8.97 -7.11 -4.13
N ASP A 44 -9.47 -7.18 -5.37
CA ASP A 44 -10.81 -6.74 -5.74
C ASP A 44 -11.11 -5.24 -5.50
N ARG A 45 -10.07 -4.41 -5.32
CA ARG A 45 -10.18 -2.94 -5.21
C ARG A 45 -9.47 -2.25 -6.38
N SER A 46 -10.08 -1.18 -6.89
CA SER A 46 -9.57 -0.37 -8.01
C SER A 46 -9.45 1.10 -7.62
N TYR A 47 -8.53 1.82 -8.29
CA TYR A 47 -8.39 3.27 -8.17
C TYR A 47 -9.54 4.05 -8.83
N THR A 48 -10.40 3.41 -9.61
CA THR A 48 -11.49 4.07 -10.36
C THR A 48 -12.38 4.94 -9.47
N ASP A 49 -12.82 4.41 -8.33
CA ASP A 49 -13.71 5.13 -7.42
C ASP A 49 -12.98 6.31 -6.74
N GLN A 50 -11.68 6.16 -6.45
CA GLN A 50 -10.87 7.23 -5.88
C GLN A 50 -10.67 8.38 -6.88
N ILE A 51 -10.39 8.05 -8.15
CA ILE A 51 -10.25 9.03 -9.22
C ILE A 51 -11.57 9.77 -9.45
N ALA A 52 -12.68 9.04 -9.48
CA ALA A 52 -14.02 9.63 -9.60
C ALA A 52 -14.32 10.55 -8.41
N THR A 53 -14.03 10.12 -7.18
CA THR A 53 -14.21 10.93 -5.97
C THR A 53 -13.37 12.20 -6.01
N LEU A 54 -12.08 12.10 -6.37
CA LEU A 54 -11.18 13.25 -6.50
C LEU A 54 -11.71 14.23 -7.55
N ARG A 55 -12.21 13.73 -8.68
CA ARG A 55 -12.81 14.54 -9.73
C ARG A 55 -14.02 15.33 -9.19
N ILE A 56 -14.91 14.69 -8.44
CA ILE A 56 -16.07 15.36 -7.81
C ILE A 56 -15.61 16.45 -6.84
N VAL A 57 -14.60 16.16 -6.00
CA VAL A 57 -14.03 17.11 -5.04
C VAL A 57 -13.43 18.33 -5.74
N VAL A 58 -12.80 18.14 -6.91
CA VAL A 58 -12.23 19.21 -7.72
C VAL A 58 -13.30 20.04 -8.44
N GLU A 59 -14.31 19.39 -9.01
CA GLU A 59 -15.34 20.05 -9.82
C GLU A 59 -16.27 20.93 -8.98
N GLN A 60 -16.53 20.58 -7.71
CA GLN A 60 -17.44 21.35 -6.85
C GLN A 60 -16.96 22.79 -6.59
N PRO A 61 -15.72 23.05 -6.14
CA PRO A 61 -15.22 24.41 -5.93
C PRO A 61 -15.12 25.23 -7.22
N ILE A 62 -14.78 24.60 -8.34
CA ILE A 62 -14.77 25.24 -9.66
C ILE A 62 -16.17 25.76 -10.01
N LYS A 63 -17.22 24.95 -9.76
CA LYS A 63 -18.60 25.32 -10.04
C LYS A 63 -19.08 26.51 -9.19
N TRP A 64 -18.65 26.60 -7.94
CA TRP A 64 -19.06 27.64 -7.00
C TRP A 64 -18.08 28.81 -6.90
N ASN A 65 -17.06 28.85 -7.77
CA ASN A 65 -15.99 29.84 -7.74
C ASN A 65 -15.35 29.99 -6.34
N SER A 66 -15.20 28.88 -5.63
CA SER A 66 -14.57 28.84 -4.30
C SER A 66 -13.15 28.27 -4.40
N SER A 67 -12.29 28.65 -3.46
CA SER A 67 -10.92 28.14 -3.43
C SER A 67 -10.86 26.66 -3.01
N LEU A 68 -9.91 25.93 -3.58
CA LEU A 68 -9.59 24.54 -3.23
C LEU A 68 -8.07 24.37 -3.20
N HIS A 69 -7.56 23.70 -2.17
CA HIS A 69 -6.14 23.33 -2.05
C HIS A 69 -6.04 21.82 -1.92
N ILE A 70 -5.18 21.20 -2.73
CA ILE A 70 -4.95 19.74 -2.72
C ILE A 70 -3.45 19.52 -2.55
N ASN A 71 -3.09 18.67 -1.58
CA ASN A 71 -1.72 18.28 -1.32
C ASN A 71 -1.52 16.82 -1.72
N PHE A 72 -0.52 16.56 -2.55
CA PHE A 72 -0.07 15.21 -2.88
C PHE A 72 1.17 14.90 -2.06
N VAL A 73 1.13 13.77 -1.34
CA VAL A 73 2.26 13.28 -0.54
C VAL A 73 2.67 11.95 -1.13
N ASP A 74 3.94 11.84 -1.49
CA ASP A 74 4.55 10.62 -1.99
C ASP A 74 5.85 10.33 -1.22
N TYR A 75 6.17 9.04 -1.07
CA TYR A 75 7.36 8.60 -0.36
C TYR A 75 8.47 8.23 -1.34
N GLU A 76 9.61 8.92 -1.25
CA GLU A 76 10.78 8.54 -2.01
C GLU A 76 11.28 7.15 -1.58
N LYS A 77 11.37 6.21 -2.54
CA LYS A 77 11.82 4.83 -2.30
C LYS A 77 11.11 4.17 -1.10
N ALA A 78 9.79 4.15 -1.15
CA ALA A 78 8.93 3.70 -0.06
C ALA A 78 9.28 2.30 0.50
N PHE A 79 9.79 1.37 -0.32
CA PHE A 79 10.19 0.03 0.15
C PHE A 79 11.61 -0.01 0.73
N ASP A 80 12.53 0.81 0.24
CA ASP A 80 13.91 0.86 0.72
C ASP A 80 14.04 1.61 2.05
N SER A 81 13.08 2.51 2.33
CA SER A 81 13.06 3.34 3.54
C SER A 81 12.33 2.72 4.74
N VAL A 82 11.74 1.52 4.61
CA VAL A 82 11.01 0.86 5.71
C VAL A 82 11.99 0.33 6.76
N ASP A 83 11.83 0.76 8.01
CA ASP A 83 12.51 0.12 9.14
C ASP A 83 11.88 -1.24 9.45
N VAL A 84 12.63 -2.31 9.17
CA VAL A 84 12.17 -3.69 9.31
C VAL A 84 11.78 -4.03 10.75
N ARG A 85 12.47 -3.48 11.75
CA ARG A 85 12.15 -3.75 13.17
C ARG A 85 10.80 -3.17 13.55
N THR A 86 10.54 -1.93 13.13
CA THR A 86 9.26 -1.26 13.32
C THR A 86 8.15 -2.04 12.63
N LEU A 87 8.37 -2.50 11.40
CA LEU A 87 7.39 -3.33 10.69
C LEU A 87 7.03 -4.60 11.48
N TRP A 88 8.02 -5.35 11.98
CA TRP A 88 7.79 -6.54 12.79
C TRP A 88 6.98 -6.26 14.06
N ASN A 89 7.23 -5.12 14.72
CA ASN A 89 6.48 -4.71 15.91
C ASN A 89 5.04 -4.29 15.62
N LEU A 90 4.74 -3.88 14.38
CA LEU A 90 3.40 -3.48 13.95
C LEU A 90 2.54 -4.68 13.55
N LEU A 91 3.11 -5.72 12.95
CA LEU A 91 2.37 -6.88 12.43
C LEU A 91 1.38 -7.51 13.43
N PRO A 92 1.70 -7.70 14.73
CA PRO A 92 0.75 -8.19 15.73
C PRO A 92 -0.48 -7.30 15.91
N GLN A 93 -0.30 -5.98 15.80
CA GLN A 93 -1.42 -5.03 15.87
C GLN A 93 -2.36 -5.23 14.68
N TYR A 94 -1.80 -5.58 13.51
CA TYR A 94 -2.55 -5.93 12.29
C TYR A 94 -3.02 -7.39 12.26
N GLY A 95 -3.06 -8.08 13.41
CA GLY A 95 -3.67 -9.41 13.55
C GLY A 95 -2.81 -10.55 13.00
N VAL A 96 -1.56 -10.27 12.64
CA VAL A 96 -0.59 -11.30 12.24
C VAL A 96 -0.01 -11.93 13.50
N PRO A 97 -0.06 -13.26 13.67
CA PRO A 97 0.51 -13.92 14.84
C PRO A 97 2.04 -13.73 14.90
N GLU A 98 2.59 -13.61 16.11
CA GLU A 98 4.05 -13.49 16.32
C GLU A 98 4.83 -14.68 15.76
N LYS A 99 4.20 -15.85 15.72
CA LYS A 99 4.72 -17.05 15.08
C LYS A 99 3.90 -17.34 13.84
N ILE A 100 4.55 -17.25 12.70
CA ILE A 100 3.96 -17.61 11.43
C ILE A 100 4.12 -19.13 11.26
N PRO A 101 3.02 -19.90 11.13
CA PRO A 101 3.10 -21.34 10.97
C PRO A 101 3.92 -21.70 9.72
N ASN A 102 4.81 -22.68 9.82
CA ASN A 102 5.66 -23.15 8.70
C ASN A 102 6.77 -22.18 8.25
N ILE A 103 7.18 -21.26 9.12
CA ILE A 103 8.48 -20.56 9.09
C ILE A 103 9.26 -21.00 10.33
#